data_AF-A0A172YSI7-F1
#
_entry.id   AF-A0A172YSI7-F1
#
_cell.length_a   1.000
_cell.length_b   1.000
_cell.length_c   1.000
_cell.angle_alpha   90.00
_cell.angle_beta   90.00
_cell.angle_gamma   90.00
#
_symmetry.space_group_name_H-M   'P 1'
#
loop_
_entity.id
_entity.type
_entity.pdbx_description
1 polymer ?
#
loop_
_entity_poly.entity_id
_entity_poly.type
_entity_poly.pdbx_seq_one_letter_code
_entity_poly.pdbx_strand_id
1 'polypeptide(L)'
;MPSNKRHMSLSDIQNSFFQSGIIDWHLNPRLENESFDDEDSDIAVQTAPPEIKRPPMYAVVLLNDDYTPMEFVIEILQQYFAMNLDQATQVMLTVHYEGKGVAGVYPRDIAETKANQVNNYARYQGHPLLCQIEPKD
;
A
#
# COMPACT_ATOMS: atom_id res chain seq x y z
N MET A 1 -37.75 35.28 9.88
CA MET A 1 -38.23 34.00 10.45
C MET A 1 -37.01 33.21 10.91
N PRO A 2 -36.84 32.89 12.20
CA PRO A 2 -35.66 32.17 12.64
C PRO A 2 -35.84 30.66 12.40
N SER A 3 -34.84 30.05 11.77
CA SER A 3 -34.76 28.61 11.50
C SER A 3 -34.47 27.86 12.80
N ASN A 4 -35.43 27.03 13.24
CA ASN A 4 -35.32 26.20 14.43
C ASN A 4 -34.38 25.02 14.14
N LYS A 5 -33.15 25.06 14.68
CA LYS A 5 -32.21 23.93 14.59
C LYS A 5 -32.68 22.86 15.57
N ARG A 6 -33.02 21.67 15.05
CA ARG A 6 -33.43 20.53 15.88
C ARG A 6 -32.27 20.17 16.81
N HIS A 7 -32.47 20.36 18.11
CA HIS A 7 -31.54 19.94 19.14
C HIS A 7 -31.73 18.43 19.34
N MET A 8 -30.88 17.60 18.72
CA MET A 8 -30.87 16.16 18.97
C MET A 8 -30.18 15.90 20.30
N SER A 9 -30.80 15.11 21.17
CA SER A 9 -30.22 14.76 22.46
C SER A 9 -29.08 13.75 22.27
N LEU A 10 -28.13 13.73 23.21
CA LEU A 10 -27.01 12.77 23.19
C LEU A 10 -27.52 11.32 23.17
N SER A 11 -28.66 11.07 23.81
CA SER A 11 -29.39 9.80 23.80
C SER A 11 -29.94 9.41 22.42
N ASP A 12 -30.44 10.37 21.64
CA ASP A 12 -30.94 10.11 20.28
C ASP A 12 -29.80 9.71 19.33
N ILE A 13 -28.65 10.35 19.52
CA ILE A 13 -27.44 10.07 18.76
C ILE A 13 -26.92 8.66 19.10
N GLN A 14 -26.84 8.31 20.39
CA GLN A 14 -26.41 6.97 20.82
C GLN A 14 -27.34 5.86 20.30
N ASN A 15 -28.66 6.04 20.37
CA ASN A 15 -29.60 5.06 19.85
C ASN A 15 -29.50 4.88 18.33
N SER A 16 -29.20 5.95 17.59
CA SER A 16 -28.96 5.86 16.14
C SER A 16 -27.69 5.04 15.80
N PHE A 17 -26.68 5.08 16.67
CA PHE A 17 -25.46 4.30 16.50
C PHE A 17 -25.68 2.81 16.78
N PHE A 18 -26.41 2.47 17.85
CA PHE A 18 -26.76 1.07 18.14
C PHE A 18 -27.63 0.43 17.06
N GLN A 19 -28.54 1.20 16.46
CA GLN A 19 -29.42 0.69 15.40
C GLN A 19 -28.73 0.58 14.03
N SER A 20 -27.60 1.28 13.83
CA SER A 20 -26.82 1.25 12.58
C SER A 20 -25.64 0.28 12.59
N GLY A 21 -25.32 -0.33 13.75
CA GLY A 21 -24.23 -1.30 13.88
C GLY A 21 -22.84 -0.68 13.83
N ILE A 22 -22.71 0.63 14.06
CA ILE A 22 -21.43 1.33 14.12
C ILE A 22 -20.88 1.20 15.55
N ILE A 23 -19.71 0.57 15.69
CA ILE A 23 -18.99 0.47 16.97
C ILE A 23 -18.07 1.71 17.09
N ASP A 24 -18.33 2.54 18.11
CA ASP A 24 -17.44 3.64 18.48
C ASP A 24 -16.29 3.12 19.37
N TRP A 25 -15.07 3.19 18.87
CA TRP A 25 -13.85 2.76 19.59
C TRP A 25 -13.51 3.64 20.80
N HIS A 26 -14.18 4.77 20.99
CA HIS A 26 -13.91 5.71 22.09
C HIS A 26 -14.71 5.44 23.37
N LEU A 27 -15.70 4.54 23.36
CA LEU A 27 -16.41 4.11 24.57
C LEU A 27 -15.89 2.75 25.03
N ASN A 28 -14.98 2.75 26.01
CA ASN A 28 -14.62 1.54 26.75
C ASN A 28 -15.32 1.60 28.12
N PRO A 29 -16.48 0.94 28.32
CA PRO A 29 -17.11 0.93 29.62
C PRO A 29 -16.32 -0.04 30.50
N ARG A 30 -15.62 0.52 31.50
CA ARG A 30 -15.11 -0.26 32.63
C ARG A 30 -16.32 -0.92 33.29
N LEU A 31 -16.37 -2.24 33.21
CA LEU A 31 -17.40 -3.08 33.83
C LEU A 31 -17.29 -2.95 35.36
N GLU A 32 -18.19 -2.19 35.97
CA GLU A 32 -18.51 -2.35 37.38
C GLU A 32 -19.51 -3.51 37.53
N ASN A 33 -19.19 -4.35 38.50
CA ASN A 33 -19.78 -5.66 38.76
C ASN A 33 -21.12 -5.50 39.49
N GLU A 34 -22.24 -5.62 38.78
CA GLU A 34 -23.54 -5.90 39.40
C GLU A 34 -24.07 -7.25 38.94
N SER A 35 -24.29 -8.12 39.92
CA SER A 35 -24.83 -9.46 39.79
C SER A 35 -26.33 -9.42 39.53
N PHE A 36 -26.75 -9.77 38.31
CA PHE A 36 -28.12 -10.10 37.97
C PHE A 36 -28.18 -11.53 37.41
N ASP A 37 -28.90 -12.38 38.14
CA ASP A 37 -29.33 -13.70 37.71
C ASP A 37 -30.47 -13.54 36.70
N ASP A 38 -30.22 -13.89 35.44
CA ASP A 38 -31.28 -14.28 34.49
C ASP A 38 -30.73 -15.38 33.58
N GLU A 39 -31.34 -16.57 33.71
CA GLU A 39 -31.16 -17.71 32.82
C GLU A 39 -31.84 -17.42 31.47
N ASP A 40 -31.13 -16.74 30.58
CA ASP A 40 -31.38 -16.88 29.14
C ASP A 40 -30.02 -16.90 28.43
N SER A 41 -29.70 -18.03 27.80
CA SER A 41 -28.39 -18.26 27.20
C SER A 41 -28.26 -17.42 25.92
N ASP A 42 -27.88 -16.16 26.09
CA ASP A 42 -27.45 -15.28 25.00
C ASP A 42 -26.07 -15.77 24.50
N ILE A 43 -26.08 -16.57 23.43
CA ILE A 43 -24.86 -17.06 22.80
C ILE A 43 -24.27 -15.90 22.00
N ALA A 44 -23.44 -15.09 22.66
CA ALA A 44 -22.68 -14.03 22.01
C ALA A 44 -21.76 -14.62 20.93
N VAL A 45 -22.08 -14.36 19.66
CA VAL A 45 -21.22 -14.72 18.52
C VAL A 45 -19.99 -13.81 18.54
N GLN A 46 -18.88 -14.33 19.06
CA GLN A 46 -17.60 -13.63 18.98
C GLN A 46 -17.11 -13.66 17.53
N THR A 47 -17.05 -12.49 16.89
CA THR A 47 -16.44 -12.34 15.56
C THR A 47 -14.94 -12.61 15.68
N ALA A 48 -14.43 -13.58 14.91
CA ALA A 48 -12.99 -13.83 14.85
C ALA A 48 -12.24 -12.56 14.40
N PRO A 49 -11.03 -12.31 14.92
CA PRO A 49 -10.19 -11.22 14.45
C PRO A 49 -9.97 -11.32 12.93
N PRO A 50 -9.98 -10.19 12.18
CA PRO A 50 -9.80 -10.21 10.73
C PRO A 50 -8.43 -10.79 10.35
N GLU A 51 -8.41 -11.73 9.40
CA GLU A 51 -7.15 -12.24 8.83
C GLU A 51 -6.53 -11.22 7.89
N ILE A 52 -5.42 -10.59 8.32
CA ILE A 52 -4.67 -9.65 7.50
C ILE A 52 -3.66 -10.41 6.64
N LYS A 53 -3.91 -10.47 5.33
CA LYS A 53 -2.94 -11.00 4.36
C LYS A 53 -1.88 -9.96 4.04
N ARG A 54 -0.62 -10.40 3.94
CA ARG A 54 0.47 -9.55 3.44
C ARG A 54 0.22 -9.19 1.98
N PRO A 55 0.49 -7.94 1.56
CA PRO A 55 0.30 -7.55 0.17
C PRO A 55 1.25 -8.32 -0.75
N PRO A 56 0.82 -8.66 -1.99
CA PRO A 56 1.69 -9.29 -2.97
C PRO A 56 2.81 -8.34 -3.38
N MET A 57 4.01 -8.89 -3.53
CA MET A 57 5.21 -8.14 -3.91
C MET A 57 5.46 -8.24 -5.41
N TYR A 58 6.03 -7.18 -5.98
CA TYR A 58 6.33 -7.07 -7.40
C TYR A 58 7.77 -6.60 -7.57
N ALA A 59 8.49 -7.20 -8.51
CA ALA A 59 9.81 -6.75 -8.93
C ALA A 59 9.69 -5.68 -10.01
N VAL A 60 10.43 -4.59 -9.88
CA VAL A 60 10.62 -3.59 -10.93
C VAL A 60 11.84 -3.99 -11.74
N VAL A 61 11.67 -4.16 -13.04
CA VAL A 61 12.64 -4.78 -13.94
C VAL A 61 12.98 -3.82 -15.07
N LEU A 62 14.27 -3.61 -15.31
CA LEU A 62 14.79 -2.91 -16.49
C LEU A 62 15.11 -3.94 -17.57
N LEU A 63 14.76 -3.61 -18.81
CA LEU A 63 15.03 -4.44 -20.00
C LEU A 63 16.16 -3.83 -20.82
N ASN A 64 17.02 -4.68 -21.37
CA ASN A 64 18.12 -4.28 -22.22
C ASN A 64 17.65 -3.74 -23.57
N ASP A 65 18.40 -2.78 -24.11
CA ASP A 65 18.26 -2.25 -25.45
C ASP A 65 19.61 -1.75 -25.97
N ASP A 66 19.75 -1.54 -27.27
CA ASP A 66 21.03 -1.20 -27.91
C ASP A 66 21.34 0.32 -27.96
N TYR A 67 20.46 1.18 -27.42
CA TYR A 67 20.51 2.63 -27.62
C TYR A 67 20.62 3.44 -26.33
N THR A 68 20.19 2.90 -25.19
CA THR A 68 20.28 3.56 -23.89
C THR A 68 21.72 3.49 -23.36
N PRO A 69 22.37 4.62 -23.03
CA PRO A 69 23.72 4.62 -22.47
C PRO A 69 23.79 3.94 -21.08
N MET A 70 24.91 3.26 -20.80
CA MET A 70 25.14 2.60 -19.49
C MET A 70 25.07 3.59 -18.31
N GLU A 71 25.66 4.77 -18.46
CA GLU A 71 25.63 5.82 -17.44
C GLU A 71 24.19 6.29 -17.12
N PHE A 72 23.32 6.32 -18.14
CA PHE A 72 21.91 6.68 -17.94
C PHE A 72 21.18 5.62 -17.10
N VAL A 73 21.47 4.34 -17.32
CA VAL A 73 20.91 3.26 -16.50
C VAL A 73 21.41 3.36 -15.05
N ILE A 74 22.68 3.68 -14.84
CA ILE A 74 23.24 3.91 -13.50
C ILE A 74 22.54 5.09 -12.81
N GLU A 75 22.35 6.21 -13.51
CA GLU A 75 21.63 7.39 -13.00
C GLU A 75 20.21 7.02 -12.55
N ILE A 76 19.46 6.28 -13.38
CA ILE A 76 18.13 5.77 -13.03
C ILE A 76 18.16 4.98 -11.71
N LEU A 77 19.10 4.06 -11.58
CA LEU A 77 19.23 3.16 -10.44
C LEU A 77 19.57 3.93 -9.15
N GLN A 78 20.44 4.94 -9.25
CA GLN A 78 20.77 5.80 -8.11
C GLN A 78 19.59 6.70 -7.72
N GLN A 79 18.96 7.37 -8.69
CA GLN A 79 17.93 8.38 -8.44
C GLN A 79 16.60 7.79 -7.97
N TYR A 80 16.13 6.71 -8.62
CA TYR A 80 14.80 6.16 -8.37
C TYR A 80 14.80 4.95 -7.43
N PHE A 81 15.94 4.25 -7.29
CA PHE A 81 16.05 3.04 -6.46
C PHE A 81 17.01 3.19 -5.29
N ALA A 82 17.60 4.38 -5.10
CA ALA A 82 18.51 4.70 -4.01
C ALA A 82 19.70 3.73 -3.91
N MET A 83 20.15 3.20 -5.04
CA MET A 83 21.36 2.39 -5.11
C MET A 83 22.59 3.27 -4.99
N ASN A 84 23.65 2.75 -4.39
CA ASN A 84 24.98 3.34 -4.55
C ASN A 84 25.56 2.99 -5.93
N LEU A 85 26.71 3.58 -6.28
CA LEU A 85 27.35 3.37 -7.58
C LEU A 85 27.67 1.90 -7.87
N ASP A 86 28.23 1.17 -6.90
CA ASP A 86 28.64 -0.22 -7.10
C ASP A 86 27.42 -1.13 -7.35
N GLN A 87 26.36 -0.94 -6.56
CA GLN A 87 25.09 -1.65 -6.73
C GLN A 87 24.44 -1.34 -8.08
N ALA A 88 24.38 -0.05 -8.45
CA ALA A 88 23.82 0.38 -9.72
C ALA A 88 24.60 -0.17 -10.91
N THR A 89 25.93 -0.17 -10.83
CA THR A 89 26.82 -0.71 -11.86
C THR A 89 26.60 -2.20 -12.03
N GLN A 90 26.49 -2.95 -10.92
CA GLN A 90 26.23 -4.39 -10.97
C GLN A 90 24.89 -4.69 -11.66
N VAL A 91 23.82 -3.99 -11.27
CA VAL A 91 22.49 -4.19 -11.89
C VAL A 91 22.50 -3.77 -13.35
N MET A 92 23.16 -2.67 -13.71
CA MET A 92 23.31 -2.24 -15.10
C MET A 92 24.00 -3.31 -15.95
N LEU A 93 25.11 -3.89 -15.46
CA LEU A 93 25.80 -4.97 -16.17
C LEU A 93 24.93 -6.22 -16.31
N THR A 94 24.15 -6.56 -15.28
CA THR A 94 23.16 -7.65 -15.36
C THR A 94 22.13 -7.37 -16.45
N VAL A 95 21.56 -6.16 -16.53
CA VAL A 95 20.64 -5.79 -17.62
C VAL A 95 21.32 -5.99 -18.97
N HIS A 96 22.54 -5.47 -19.14
CA HIS A 96 23.26 -5.51 -20.40
C HIS A 96 23.56 -6.93 -20.90
N TYR A 97 24.05 -7.81 -20.01
CA TYR A 97 24.48 -9.16 -20.40
C TYR A 97 23.36 -10.21 -20.34
N GLU A 98 22.40 -10.06 -19.44
CA GLU A 98 21.33 -11.05 -19.23
C GLU A 98 20.00 -10.63 -19.89
N GLY A 99 19.95 -9.44 -20.48
CA GLY A 99 18.78 -8.91 -21.19
C GLY A 99 17.74 -8.25 -20.27
N LYS A 100 17.81 -8.50 -18.96
CA LYS A 100 16.98 -7.82 -17.95
C LYS A 100 17.63 -7.84 -16.56
N GLY A 101 17.24 -6.91 -15.70
CA GLY A 101 17.74 -6.83 -14.33
C GLY A 101 16.73 -6.24 -13.36
N VAL A 102 16.73 -6.73 -12.11
CA VAL A 102 15.82 -6.26 -11.06
C VAL A 102 16.39 -5.01 -10.40
N ALA A 103 15.66 -3.91 -10.51
CA ALA A 103 16.00 -2.63 -9.87
C ALA A 103 15.47 -2.53 -8.43
N GLY A 104 14.40 -3.25 -8.09
CA GLY A 104 13.86 -3.26 -6.73
C GLY A 104 12.59 -4.09 -6.59
N VAL A 105 12.13 -4.28 -5.36
CA VAL A 105 10.93 -5.07 -5.05
C VAL A 105 10.04 -4.30 -4.10
N TYR A 106 8.78 -4.13 -4.47
CA TYR A 106 7.83 -3.28 -3.75
C TYR A 106 6.42 -3.88 -3.79
N PRO A 107 5.50 -3.42 -2.92
CA PRO A 107 4.06 -3.60 -3.16
C PRO A 107 3.66 -3.04 -4.53
N ARG A 108 2.61 -3.63 -5.12
CA ARG A 108 2.16 -3.34 -6.49
C ARG A 108 2.11 -1.85 -6.83
N ASP A 109 1.41 -1.04 -6.04
CA ASP A 109 1.19 0.38 -6.33
C ASP A 109 2.50 1.19 -6.41
N ILE A 110 3.47 0.85 -5.54
CA ILE A 110 4.79 1.48 -5.52
C ILE A 110 5.60 1.02 -6.73
N ALA A 111 5.54 -0.27 -7.07
CA ALA A 111 6.23 -0.82 -8.23
C ALA A 111 5.72 -0.18 -9.54
N GLU A 112 4.40 -0.08 -9.72
CA GLU A 112 3.76 0.58 -10.87
C GLU A 112 4.19 2.06 -10.97
N THR A 113 4.17 2.77 -9.84
CA THR A 113 4.59 4.18 -9.79
C THR A 113 6.05 4.36 -10.20
N LYS A 114 6.96 3.54 -9.66
CA LYS A 114 8.39 3.62 -10.00
C LYS A 114 8.66 3.27 -11.46
N ALA A 115 8.04 2.22 -11.98
CA ALA A 115 8.19 1.85 -13.39
C ALA A 115 7.72 2.97 -14.34
N ASN A 116 6.59 3.59 -14.03
CA ASN A 116 6.07 4.73 -14.80
C ASN A 116 6.99 5.96 -14.72
N GLN A 117 7.54 6.28 -13.55
CA GLN A 117 8.49 7.39 -13.39
C GLN A 117 9.74 7.19 -14.25
N VAL A 118 10.35 6.00 -14.21
CA VAL A 118 11.53 5.64 -15.01
C VAL A 118 11.22 5.73 -16.49
N ASN A 119 10.13 5.12 -16.94
CA ASN A 119 9.72 5.14 -18.36
C ASN A 119 9.49 6.56 -18.87
N ASN A 120 8.85 7.41 -18.07
CA ASN A 120 8.59 8.80 -18.46
C ASN A 120 9.89 9.60 -18.54
N TYR A 121 10.81 9.39 -17.60
CA TYR A 121 12.12 10.05 -17.62
C TYR A 121 12.97 9.60 -18.81
N ALA A 122 13.02 8.29 -19.08
CA ALA A 122 13.71 7.74 -20.26
C ALA A 122 13.19 8.34 -21.56
N ARG A 123 11.87 8.39 -21.74
CA ARG A 123 11.25 9.02 -22.92
C ARG A 123 11.56 10.50 -23.02
N TYR A 124 11.53 11.22 -21.90
CA TYR A 124 11.87 12.65 -21.87
C TYR A 124 13.32 12.91 -22.29
N GLN A 125 14.25 12.03 -21.90
CA GLN A 125 15.66 12.07 -22.30
C GLN A 125 15.94 11.47 -23.69
N GLY A 126 14.91 10.95 -24.37
CA GLY A 126 15.04 10.37 -25.71
C GLY A 126 15.64 8.95 -25.75
N HIS A 127 15.64 8.23 -24.63
CA HIS A 127 16.12 6.86 -24.54
C HIS A 127 14.95 5.85 -24.62
N PRO A 128 15.12 4.73 -25.34
CA PRO A 128 14.06 3.71 -25.46
C PRO A 128 14.00 2.73 -24.27
N LEU A 129 14.75 2.98 -23.19
CA LEU A 129 14.79 2.16 -21.98
C LEU A 129 13.38 1.80 -21.49
N LEU A 130 13.14 0.50 -21.32
CA LEU A 130 11.86 -0.03 -20.85
C LEU A 130 11.99 -0.57 -19.42
N CYS A 131 11.08 -0.10 -18.57
CA CYS A 131 10.92 -0.53 -17.19
C CYS A 131 9.52 -1.13 -16.99
N GLN A 132 9.43 -2.33 -16.43
CA GLN A 132 8.16 -3.03 -16.18
C GLN A 132 8.11 -3.62 -14.78
N ILE A 133 6.92 -4.12 -14.39
CA ILE A 133 6.77 -4.86 -13.14
C ILE A 133 6.45 -6.33 -13.42
N GLU A 134 7.04 -7.22 -12.62
CA GLU A 134 6.79 -8.67 -12.68
C GLU A 134 6.32 -9.13 -11.29
N PRO A 135 5.32 -10.03 -11.20
CA PRO A 135 4.96 -10.66 -9.93
C PRO A 135 6.19 -11.31 -9.30
N LYS A 136 6.37 -11.14 -7.99
CA LYS A 136 7.41 -11.82 -7.24
C LYS A 136 6.74 -12.85 -6.32
N ASP A 137 7.07 -14.12 -6.55
CA ASP A 137 6.63 -15.25 -5.74
C ASP A 137 7.22 -15.22 -4.31
#